data_AF-A0A3N4PPX8-F1
#
_entry.id   AF-A0A3N4PPX8-F1
#
_cell.length_a   1.000
_cell.length_b   1.000
_cell.length_c   1.000
_cell.angle_alpha   90.00
_cell.angle_beta   90.00
_cell.angle_gamma   90.00
#
_symmetry.space_group_name_H-M   'P 1'
#
loop_
_entity.id
_entity.type
_entity.pdbx_description
1 polymer ?
#
loop_
_entity_poly.entity_id
_entity_poly.type
_entity_poly.pdbx_seq_one_letter_code
_entity_poly.pdbx_strand_id
1 'polypeptide(L)'
;MDVTQIENSGNFAIRKLRADKLKNGLPFMINSKDLPTNEAYLEYPCGRIALITITKESRDFIVLRNLTPHENSIIRAKFNLFNLES
;
A
#
# COMPACT_ATOMS: atom_id res chain seq x y z
N MET A 1 2.50 -4.07 -28.75
CA MET A 1 1.94 -3.69 -27.43
C MET A 1 2.47 -2.31 -27.12
N ASP A 2 1.57 -1.36 -26.85
CA ASP A 2 1.90 0.01 -26.49
C ASP A 2 2.24 0.10 -24.99
N VAL A 3 3.13 1.02 -24.60
CA VAL A 3 3.62 1.17 -23.21
C VAL A 3 2.45 1.46 -22.25
N THR A 4 1.49 2.27 -22.69
CA THR A 4 0.26 2.58 -21.95
C THR A 4 -0.60 1.35 -21.65
N GLN A 5 -0.67 0.37 -22.56
CA GLN A 5 -1.42 -0.86 -22.34
C GLN A 5 -0.76 -1.76 -21.28
N ILE A 6 0.57 -1.77 -21.23
CA ILE A 6 1.34 -2.51 -20.22
C ILE A 6 1.15 -1.87 -18.84
N GLU A 7 1.20 -0.54 -18.75
CA GLU A 7 0.98 0.20 -17.51
C GLU A 7 -0.43 -0.02 -16.95
N ASN A 8 -1.45 0.03 -17.79
CA ASN A 8 -2.84 -0.22 -17.40
C ASN A 8 -3.04 -1.65 -16.87
N SER A 9 -2.45 -2.64 -17.55
CA SER A 9 -2.52 -4.04 -17.15
C SER A 9 -1.80 -4.28 -15.81
N GLY A 10 -0.64 -3.66 -15.62
CA GLY A 10 0.13 -3.70 -14.38
C GLY A 10 -0.62 -3.07 -13.22
N ASN A 11 -1.18 -1.87 -13.42
CA ASN A 11 -1.97 -1.18 -12.40
C ASN A 11 -3.21 -1.97 -11.99
N PHE A 12 -3.90 -2.59 -12.97
CA PHE A 12 -5.03 -3.47 -12.68
C PHE A 12 -4.62 -4.69 -11.86
N ALA A 13 -3.52 -5.35 -12.23
CA ALA A 13 -3.00 -6.51 -11.51
C ALA A 13 -2.62 -6.17 -10.06
N ILE A 14 -1.99 -5.01 -9.84
CA ILE A 14 -1.61 -4.53 -8.50
C ILE A 14 -2.86 -4.26 -7.64
N ARG A 15 -3.90 -3.61 -8.21
CA ARG A 15 -5.16 -3.35 -7.50
C ARG A 15 -5.87 -4.64 -7.10
N LYS A 16 -5.91 -5.61 -8.01
CA LYS A 16 -6.50 -6.93 -7.73
C LYS A 16 -5.73 -7.66 -6.63
N LEU A 17 -4.40 -7.70 -6.72
CA LEU A 17 -3.53 -8.30 -5.69
C LEU A 17 -3.74 -7.65 -4.33
N ARG A 18 -3.87 -6.31 -4.29
CA ARG A 18 -4.17 -5.57 -3.06
C ARG A 18 -5.51 -6.00 -2.47
N ALA A 19 -6.58 -5.99 -3.25
CA ALA A 19 -7.91 -6.40 -2.80
C ALA A 19 -7.90 -7.85 -2.29
N ASP A 20 -7.26 -8.77 -3.01
CA ASP A 20 -7.16 -10.18 -2.64
C ASP A 20 -6.38 -10.35 -1.32
N LYS A 21 -5.25 -9.65 -1.12
CA LYS A 21 -4.52 -9.72 0.15
C LYS A 21 -5.36 -9.23 1.32
N LEU A 22 -5.97 -8.06 1.19
CA LEU A 22 -6.77 -7.45 2.26
C LEU A 22 -7.99 -8.32 2.61
N LYS A 23 -8.66 -8.89 1.60
CA LYS A 23 -9.78 -9.83 1.78
C LYS A 23 -9.35 -11.10 2.53
N ASN A 24 -8.12 -11.57 2.31
CA ASN A 24 -7.55 -12.72 3.01
C ASN A 24 -6.92 -12.38 4.37
N GLY A 25 -7.14 -11.18 4.90
CA GLY A 25 -6.60 -10.78 6.21
C GLY A 25 -5.11 -10.45 6.20
N LEU A 26 -4.50 -10.27 5.03
CA LEU A 26 -3.09 -9.95 4.87
C LEU A 26 -2.87 -8.46 4.60
N PRO A 27 -1.81 -7.84 5.17
CA PRO A 27 -1.50 -6.45 4.90
C PRO A 27 -0.92 -6.25 3.48
N PHE A 28 -1.00 -5.01 3.00
CA PHE A 28 -0.47 -4.60 1.71
C PHE A 28 0.50 -3.43 1.86
N MET A 29 1.72 -3.60 1.36
CA MET A 29 2.78 -2.58 1.42
C MET A 29 2.65 -1.61 0.25
N ILE A 30 2.72 -0.32 0.55
CA ILE A 30 2.63 0.77 -0.42
C ILE A 30 3.93 1.58 -0.34
N ASN A 31 4.76 1.42 -1.36
CA ASN A 31 6.01 2.18 -1.49
C ASN A 31 5.70 3.61 -1.98
N SER A 32 6.37 4.59 -1.38
CA SER A 32 6.24 6.00 -1.78
C SER A 32 7.60 6.61 -2.05
N LYS A 33 7.70 7.40 -3.12
CA LYS A 33 8.90 8.19 -3.41
C LYS A 33 9.14 9.33 -2.42
N ASP A 34 8.11 9.68 -1.64
CA ASP A 34 8.16 10.77 -0.67
C ASP A 34 8.59 10.28 0.73
N LEU A 35 8.88 9.00 0.86
CA LEU A 35 9.42 8.39 2.07
C LEU A 35 10.89 8.02 1.87
N PRO A 36 11.66 7.93 2.97
CA PRO A 36 12.98 7.29 2.94
C PRO A 36 12.93 5.92 2.27
N THR A 37 14.03 5.50 1.63
CA THR A 37 14.09 4.23 0.87
C THR A 37 13.78 2.99 1.71
N ASN A 38 14.00 3.08 3.02
CA ASN A 38 13.72 2.03 4.00
C ASN A 38 12.37 2.21 4.70
N GLU A 39 11.48 3.08 4.21
CA GLU A 39 10.16 3.32 4.78
C GLU A 39 9.07 3.08 3.75
N ALA A 40 7.92 2.62 4.25
CA ALA A 40 6.74 2.38 3.43
C ALA A 40 5.48 2.58 4.26
N TYR A 41 4.35 2.73 3.56
CA TYR A 41 3.05 2.59 4.21
C TYR A 41 2.64 1.13 4.21
N LEU A 42 2.01 0.68 5.27
CA LEU A 42 1.44 -0.66 5.39
C LEU A 42 -0.06 -0.56 5.65
N GLU A 43 -0.86 -0.96 4.67
CA GLU A 43 -2.31 -1.03 4.81
C GLU A 43 -2.72 -2.37 5.41
N TYR A 44 -3.53 -2.31 6.47
CA TYR A 44 -4.10 -3.47 7.13
C TYR A 44 -5.53 -3.75 6.64
N PRO A 45 -6.02 -5.00 6.74
CA PRO A 45 -7.38 -5.39 6.38
C PRO A 45 -8.48 -4.57 7.07
N CYS A 46 -8.22 -4.07 8.28
CA CYS A 46 -9.13 -3.22 9.03
C CYS A 46 -9.21 -1.77 8.51
N GLY A 47 -8.54 -1.44 7.40
CA GLY A 47 -8.51 -0.12 6.79
C GLY A 47 -7.52 0.86 7.44
N ARG A 48 -6.82 0.45 8.50
CA ARG A 48 -5.73 1.24 9.09
C ARG A 48 -4.51 1.24 8.17
N ILE A 49 -3.82 2.36 8.12
CA ILE A 49 -2.52 2.49 7.45
C ILE A 49 -1.50 2.89 8.50
N ALA A 50 -0.36 2.21 8.52
CA ALA A 50 0.78 2.57 9.36
C ALA A 50 1.96 3.00 8.51
N LEU A 51 2.79 3.89 9.06
CA LEU A 51 4.14 4.12 8.56
C LEU A 51 5.07 3.07 9.19
N ILE A 52 5.82 2.38 8.36
CA ILE A 52 6.76 1.33 8.77
C ILE A 52 8.16 1.63 8.26
N THR A 53 9.17 1.07 8.94
CA THR A 53 10.53 0.96 8.40
C THR A 53 10.92 -0.49 8.17
N ILE A 54 11.62 -0.77 7.08
CA ILE A 54 12.09 -2.09 6.67
C ILE A 54 13.50 -2.28 7.23
N THR A 55 13.71 -3.34 7.99
CA THR A 55 15.01 -3.70 8.55
C THR A 55 15.83 -4.49 7.51
N LYS A 56 17.15 -4.27 7.48
CA LYS A 56 18.04 -4.89 6.49
C LYS A 56 18.29 -6.38 6.76
N GLU A 57 18.05 -6.84 7.99
CA GLU A 57 18.57 -8.13 8.47
C GLU A 57 17.53 -9.26 8.44
N SER A 58 16.24 -8.98 8.55
CA SER A 58 15.24 -10.04 8.81
C SER A 58 14.05 -10.09 7.85
N ARG A 59 14.04 -9.31 6.75
CA ARG A 59 12.81 -9.07 5.94
C ARG A 59 11.61 -8.62 6.80
N ASP A 60 11.90 -8.11 7.98
CA ASP A 60 10.92 -7.70 8.96
C ASP A 60 10.80 -6.18 8.96
N PHE A 61 9.68 -5.69 9.49
CA PHE A 61 9.39 -4.27 9.54
C PHE A 61 9.02 -3.85 10.96
N ILE A 62 9.34 -2.61 11.27
CA ILE A 62 8.96 -1.97 12.53
C ILE A 62 7.87 -0.95 12.23
N VAL A 63 6.77 -1.00 12.98
CA VAL A 63 5.74 0.04 12.92
C VAL A 63 6.25 1.28 13.62
N LEU A 64 6.47 2.35 12.87
CA LEU A 64 6.89 3.65 13.41
C LEU A 64 5.70 4.37 14.06
N ARG A 65 4.56 4.42 13.36
CA ARG A 65 3.30 4.97 13.87
C ARG A 65 2.11 4.58 13.01
N ASN A 66 0.92 4.60 13.61
CA ASN A 66 -0.32 4.58 12.84
C ASN A 66 -0.60 5.97 12.24
N LEU A 67 -1.14 6.01 11.03
CA LEU A 67 -1.65 7.25 10.46
C LEU A 67 -2.95 7.64 11.15
N THR A 68 -3.09 8.94 11.38
CA THR A 68 -4.35 9.55 11.79
C THR A 68 -5.42 9.36 10.71
N PRO A 69 -6.73 9.48 11.04
CA PRO A 69 -7.78 9.39 10.03
C PRO A 69 -7.60 10.38 8.86
N HIS A 70 -7.12 11.59 9.13
CA HIS A 70 -6.86 12.60 8.10
C HIS A 70 -5.73 12.19 7.16
N GLU A 71 -4.58 11.75 7.70
CA GLU A 71 -3.46 11.24 6.89
C GLU A 71 -3.88 10.02 6.08
N ASN A 72 -4.68 9.12 6.66
CA ASN A 72 -5.19 7.93 5.99
C ASN A 72 -6.01 8.32 4.74
N SER A 73 -6.89 9.32 4.86
CA SER A 73 -7.65 9.85 3.73
C SER A 73 -6.76 10.46 2.64
N ILE A 74 -5.72 11.23 3.03
CA ILE A 74 -4.76 11.82 2.09
C ILE A 74 -4.01 10.73 1.32
N ILE A 75 -3.51 9.70 2.01
CA ILE A 75 -2.79 8.60 1.39
C ILE A 75 -3.71 7.80 0.45
N ARG A 76 -4.94 7.54 0.85
CA ARG A 76 -5.93 6.88 -0.02
C ARG A 76 -6.22 7.69 -1.29
N ALA A 77 -6.32 9.00 -1.17
CA ALA A 77 -6.48 9.90 -2.32
C ALA A 77 -5.29 9.83 -3.26
N LYS A 78 -4.09 9.98 -2.69
CA LYS A 78 -2.84 10.02 -3.45
C LYS A 78 -2.59 8.75 -4.27
N PHE A 79 -2.89 7.58 -3.71
CA PHE A 79 -2.65 6.29 -4.36
C PHE A 79 -3.91 5.67 -4.98
N ASN A 80 -5.03 6.41 -5.01
CA ASN A 80 -6.32 5.96 -5.54
C ASN A 80 -6.79 4.61 -4.94
N LEU A 81 -6.79 4.52 -3.60
CA LEU A 81 -7.06 3.29 -2.85
C LEU A 81 -8.54 3.15 -2.40
N PHE A 82 -9.45 3.89 -3.04
CA PHE A 82 -10.86 3.97 -2.64
C PHE A 82 -11.71 2.78 -3.08
N ASN A 83 -11.24 1.99 -4.04
CA ASN A 83 -12.01 0.88 -4.57
C ASN A 83 -11.49 -0.44 -3.98
N LEU A 84 -12.31 -1.04 -3.11
CA LEU A 84 -12.37 -2.48 -2.95
C LEU A 84 -13.62 -2.89 -3.72
N GLU A 85 -13.52 -2.99 -5.05
CA GLU A 85 -14.63 -3.50 -5.86
C GLU A 85 -15.01 -4.88 -5.31
N SER A 86 -16.28 -5.01 -4.94
CA SER A 86 -16.90 -6.20 -4.36
C SER A 86 -17.15 -7.25 -5.44
#